data_AF-A0A284R6V3-F1
#
_entry.id   AF-A0A284R6V3-F1
#
_cell.length_a   1.000
_cell.length_b   1.000
_cell.length_c   1.000
_cell.angle_alpha   90.00
_cell.angle_beta   90.00
_cell.angle_gamma   90.00
#
_symmetry.space_group_name_H-M   'P 1'
#
loop_
_entity.id
_entity.type
_entity.pdbx_description
1 polymer ?
#
loop_
_entity_poly.entity_id
_entity_poly.type
_entity_poly.pdbx_seq_one_letter_code
_entity_poly.pdbx_strand_id
1 'polypeptide(L)'
;MTIESLKMPRSASMPYPPVDLAALPARTSIAASLRRDSQVVVPDAPITPPLSPGRSALTIEDTDMDDGDDSIIVDVEPRYSGPDVEYQPQSPESAVAPSIDNPQRPLRLLEDEQVHLQKNGLKLTDFEVRGVLGTGTFGRVLLVRHRGSTGTQSHFAMKVLRKTEIVRLRQVEHVNAERYILSRVHHPFVVDLFATFQDSLNVYMLMSYVPGGELFTHLRRAHRFTPDVTRFYLATIILALKYLHSFNIIYRDLKPENLLLDSRGYLRLTDFGFAKIVDDRTWTLCGTPEYLAPEIIQSDGHGKAADWWACGVLCYEMLVGYPPFFDESPYGIYEKILNGHIHWPKSMDPLSKSLVKAFLNPDRTQRLGNMIGGPQDILDHSWFRGVDWDALERREINAPIVPMTSSGDDTRHFLAQPLPPPDEMPGLLREEAPATIFERFDPITYQFLEF
;
A
#
# COMPACT_ATOMS: atom_id res chain seq x y z
N MET A 1 66.07 47.08 -22.56
CA MET A 1 65.96 45.85 -23.39
C MET A 1 64.62 45.24 -22.99
N THR A 2 63.47 45.53 -23.61
CA THR A 2 63.17 45.88 -25.04
C THR A 2 63.64 44.80 -26.01
N ILE A 3 62.92 44.36 -27.06
CA ILE A 3 61.77 44.89 -27.85
C ILE A 3 60.76 43.72 -28.09
N GLU A 4 59.41 43.75 -28.17
CA GLU A 4 58.31 44.75 -28.20
C GLU A 4 57.54 44.90 -29.55
N SER A 5 56.37 44.23 -29.69
CA SER A 5 55.38 44.39 -30.79
C SER A 5 53.95 44.05 -30.28
N LEU A 6 52.86 44.84 -30.38
CA LEU A 6 52.30 45.86 -31.30
C LEU A 6 51.68 45.32 -32.61
N LYS A 7 50.52 45.80 -33.12
CA LYS A 7 49.33 46.54 -32.58
C LYS A 7 48.21 46.60 -33.67
N MET A 8 46.92 46.61 -33.26
CA MET A 8 45.79 47.55 -33.56
C MET A 8 45.90 48.63 -34.70
N PRO A 9 44.81 49.33 -35.20
CA PRO A 9 43.32 49.19 -35.07
C PRO A 9 42.40 49.70 -36.28
N ARG A 10 41.05 49.80 -36.08
CA ARG A 10 40.03 50.76 -36.69
C ARG A 10 39.64 50.62 -38.19
N SER A 11 38.54 51.17 -38.80
CA SER A 11 37.15 51.68 -38.46
C SER A 11 36.43 52.11 -39.80
N ALA A 12 35.13 52.42 -40.03
CA ALA A 12 33.87 52.65 -39.25
C ALA A 12 32.63 51.99 -39.97
N SER A 13 31.41 52.50 -40.29
CA SER A 13 30.65 53.80 -40.22
C SER A 13 29.10 53.62 -40.50
N MET A 14 28.29 54.70 -40.47
CA MET A 14 26.81 54.84 -40.76
C MET A 14 26.54 55.56 -42.13
N PRO A 15 25.30 55.84 -42.69
CA PRO A 15 23.92 55.93 -42.13
C PRO A 15 22.70 55.47 -43.01
N TYR A 16 21.47 55.88 -42.64
CA TYR A 16 20.10 55.76 -43.27
C TYR A 16 19.56 57.16 -43.75
N PRO A 17 18.30 57.38 -44.25
CA PRO A 17 17.33 56.63 -45.10
C PRO A 17 16.86 57.47 -46.35
N PRO A 18 15.70 57.21 -47.02
CA PRO A 18 14.44 57.94 -46.75
C PRO A 18 13.11 57.10 -46.85
N VAL A 19 11.93 57.74 -46.98
CA VAL A 19 10.58 57.23 -46.56
C VAL A 19 9.43 57.64 -47.54
N ASP A 20 8.35 56.83 -47.65
CA ASP A 20 6.90 57.19 -47.77
C ASP A 20 6.00 55.99 -48.21
N LEU A 21 4.68 55.87 -48.00
CA LEU A 21 3.74 56.32 -46.92
C LEU A 21 2.37 55.59 -47.04
N ALA A 22 1.44 55.81 -46.08
CA ALA A 22 0.00 55.45 -46.05
C ALA A 22 -0.38 53.96 -45.76
N ALA A 23 -1.45 53.63 -45.03
CA ALA A 23 -2.49 54.42 -44.35
C ALA A 23 -3.00 53.77 -43.01
N LEU A 24 -3.69 54.56 -42.17
CA LEU A 24 -4.41 54.17 -40.94
C LEU A 24 -5.82 54.79 -40.97
N PRO A 25 -6.86 54.16 -40.35
CA PRO A 25 -7.30 54.59 -39.00
C PRO A 25 -8.01 53.48 -38.14
N ALA A 26 -8.41 53.68 -36.88
CA ALA A 26 -7.85 54.44 -35.75
C ALA A 26 -8.66 54.23 -34.43
N ARG A 27 -7.95 54.10 -33.28
CA ARG A 27 -8.34 54.55 -31.91
C ARG A 27 -9.60 53.89 -31.26
N THR A 28 -9.86 53.94 -29.95
CA THR A 28 -9.54 54.96 -28.92
C THR A 28 -9.35 54.35 -27.51
N SER A 29 -8.65 55.06 -26.61
CA SER A 29 -8.45 54.70 -25.20
C SER A 29 -9.03 55.76 -24.24
N ILE A 30 -9.34 55.37 -22.99
CA ILE A 30 -9.61 56.25 -21.84
C ILE A 30 -8.93 55.63 -20.59
N ALA A 31 -8.53 56.44 -19.61
CA ALA A 31 -7.76 56.02 -18.43
C ALA A 31 -8.19 56.73 -17.12
N ALA A 32 -7.78 56.15 -15.98
CA ALA A 32 -7.92 56.66 -14.60
C ALA A 32 -9.38 56.73 -14.04
N SER A 33 -9.63 56.76 -12.72
CA SER A 33 -8.77 57.20 -11.61
C SER A 33 -9.23 56.71 -10.20
N LEU A 34 -8.43 57.09 -9.19
CA LEU A 34 -8.72 57.19 -7.74
C LEU A 34 -8.69 55.94 -6.82
N ARG A 35 -8.38 56.23 -5.54
CA ARG A 35 -8.11 55.30 -4.42
C ARG A 35 -9.18 55.42 -3.33
N ARG A 36 -9.22 54.44 -2.40
CA ARG A 36 -9.31 54.70 -0.95
C ARG A 36 -8.84 53.50 -0.13
N ASP A 37 -8.01 53.76 0.87
CA ASP A 37 -7.53 52.80 1.86
C ASP A 37 -8.56 52.60 2.99
N SER A 38 -8.59 51.42 3.62
CA SER A 38 -9.15 51.20 4.96
C SER A 38 -8.58 49.93 5.61
N GLN A 39 -7.57 50.13 6.47
CA GLN A 39 -7.13 49.36 7.64
C GLN A 39 -7.11 47.81 7.63
N VAL A 40 -5.92 47.28 7.93
CA VAL A 40 -5.62 45.89 8.30
C VAL A 40 -6.16 45.56 9.71
N VAL A 41 -6.69 44.35 9.89
CA VAL A 41 -6.81 43.67 11.19
C VAL A 41 -6.32 42.23 11.05
N VAL A 42 -5.44 41.81 11.96
CA VAL A 42 -4.78 40.50 12.16
C VAL A 42 -4.65 40.38 13.69
N PRO A 43 -4.99 39.27 14.38
CA PRO A 43 -4.60 37.88 14.07
C PRO A 43 -5.81 36.90 13.97
N ASP A 44 -5.71 35.66 13.49
CA ASP A 44 -4.91 34.54 14.04
C ASP A 44 -4.26 33.61 13.00
N ALA A 45 -3.35 32.76 13.47
CA ALA A 45 -2.40 32.01 12.65
C ALA A 45 -3.00 30.77 11.93
N PRO A 46 -2.50 30.40 10.75
CA PRO A 46 -2.79 29.12 10.13
C PRO A 46 -2.07 28.00 10.87
N ILE A 47 -2.84 27.05 11.43
CA ILE A 47 -2.28 25.79 11.95
C ILE A 47 -1.75 25.00 10.76
N THR A 48 -0.43 25.03 10.58
CA THR A 48 0.28 24.25 9.56
C THR A 48 0.86 23.03 10.27
N PRO A 49 0.46 21.78 9.94
CA PRO A 49 1.12 20.61 10.49
C PRO A 49 2.59 20.55 10.01
N PRO A 50 3.49 19.92 10.78
CA PRO A 50 4.90 19.85 10.42
C PRO A 50 5.11 19.12 9.08
N LEU A 51 6.09 19.57 8.31
CA LEU A 51 6.58 18.85 7.13
C LEU A 51 7.46 17.69 7.59
N SER A 52 7.16 16.47 7.15
CA SER A 52 8.05 15.31 7.30
C SER A 52 9.44 15.63 6.69
N PRO A 53 10.57 15.30 7.35
CA PRO A 53 11.88 15.82 6.94
C PRO A 53 12.34 15.33 5.55
N GLY A 54 12.38 16.24 4.57
CA GLY A 54 12.96 15.98 3.26
C GLY A 54 14.50 15.91 3.31
N ARG A 55 15.08 14.75 2.99
CA ARG A 55 16.52 14.50 2.94
C ARG A 55 17.26 15.62 2.17
N SER A 56 18.20 16.29 2.83
CA SER A 56 19.10 17.29 2.24
C SER A 56 20.54 16.93 2.61
N ALA A 57 21.43 16.89 1.62
CA ALA A 57 22.76 16.28 1.78
C ALA A 57 23.80 17.21 2.41
N LEU A 58 24.67 16.66 3.27
CA LEU A 58 26.13 16.79 3.19
C LEU A 58 26.84 15.82 4.15
N THR A 59 28.01 15.31 3.71
CA THR A 59 29.11 14.69 4.50
C THR A 59 28.82 13.61 5.54
N ILE A 60 28.98 12.35 5.08
CA ILE A 60 29.66 11.20 5.73
C ILE A 60 30.14 11.39 7.19
N GLU A 61 29.60 10.58 8.10
CA GLU A 61 30.35 9.72 9.04
C GLU A 61 29.45 8.55 9.48
N ASP A 62 30.03 7.41 9.87
CA ASP A 62 29.31 6.12 9.91
C ASP A 62 28.40 5.91 11.14
N THR A 63 27.11 5.65 10.90
CA THR A 63 26.23 4.89 11.80
C THR A 63 25.11 4.24 10.99
N ASP A 64 24.92 2.93 11.11
CA ASP A 64 23.77 2.25 10.51
C ASP A 64 22.46 2.68 11.20
N MET A 65 21.55 3.27 10.45
CA MET A 65 20.16 3.49 10.86
C MET A 65 19.21 2.85 9.85
N ASP A 66 18.17 2.23 10.40
CA ASP A 66 17.24 1.35 9.71
C ASP A 66 16.16 2.18 8.98
N ASP A 67 16.13 2.14 7.64
CA ASP A 67 14.99 2.59 6.83
C ASP A 67 13.88 1.51 6.89
N GLY A 68 13.37 1.26 8.10
CA GLY A 68 12.40 0.20 8.43
C GLY A 68 10.94 0.58 8.19
N ASP A 69 10.11 -0.43 7.89
CA ASP A 69 8.64 -0.30 7.75
C ASP A 69 7.98 -0.02 9.11
N ASP A 70 7.18 1.04 9.20
CA ASP A 70 6.44 1.49 10.40
C ASP A 70 5.28 0.54 10.81
N SER A 71 5.33 -0.74 10.43
CA SER A 71 4.36 -1.74 10.87
C SER A 71 4.72 -2.34 12.22
N ILE A 72 3.71 -2.46 13.08
CA ILE A 72 3.85 -3.07 14.41
C ILE A 72 3.40 -4.52 14.33
N ILE A 73 4.02 -5.39 15.14
CA ILE A 73 3.54 -6.75 15.43
C ILE A 73 3.73 -7.02 16.92
N VAL A 74 2.65 -7.32 17.65
CA VAL A 74 2.68 -7.80 19.03
C VAL A 74 1.69 -8.96 19.18
N ASP A 75 2.22 -10.17 19.29
CA ASP A 75 1.44 -11.34 19.67
C ASP A 75 1.20 -11.36 21.18
N VAL A 76 -0.06 -11.16 21.56
CA VAL A 76 -0.52 -11.19 22.95
C VAL A 76 -0.98 -12.61 23.27
N GLU A 77 -0.17 -13.38 24.00
CA GLU A 77 -0.60 -14.68 24.53
C GLU A 77 -1.80 -14.50 25.48
N PRO A 78 -2.86 -15.35 25.38
CA PRO A 78 -4.04 -15.23 26.21
C PRO A 78 -3.74 -15.61 27.67
N ARG A 79 -3.68 -14.61 28.54
CA ARG A 79 -3.43 -14.79 29.99
C ARG A 79 -4.61 -15.42 30.73
N TYR A 80 -4.77 -16.73 30.62
CA TYR A 80 -5.63 -17.49 31.54
C TYR A 80 -5.06 -17.43 32.96
N SER A 81 -5.81 -16.84 33.89
CA SER A 81 -5.38 -16.58 35.27
C SER A 81 -6.57 -16.64 36.22
N GLY A 82 -6.92 -17.86 36.66
CA GLY A 82 -7.99 -18.11 37.63
C GLY A 82 -8.21 -19.62 37.83
N PRO A 83 -8.47 -20.11 39.05
CA PRO A 83 -8.61 -21.54 39.33
C PRO A 83 -10.01 -22.08 39.01
N ASP A 84 -10.10 -23.39 38.81
CA ASP A 84 -11.34 -24.12 38.62
C ASP A 84 -12.33 -23.92 39.79
N VAL A 85 -13.59 -23.65 39.44
CA VAL A 85 -14.73 -23.71 40.35
C VAL A 85 -15.77 -24.62 39.71
N GLU A 86 -16.02 -25.79 40.31
CA GLU A 86 -16.99 -26.76 39.79
C GLU A 86 -18.41 -26.17 39.76
N TYR A 87 -18.96 -25.97 38.56
CA TYR A 87 -20.33 -25.50 38.38
C TYR A 87 -21.26 -26.67 38.05
N GLN A 88 -22.10 -27.07 39.01
CA GLN A 88 -23.11 -28.12 38.78
C GLN A 88 -24.29 -27.55 37.98
N PRO A 89 -24.81 -28.29 36.97
CA PRO A 89 -25.88 -27.78 36.12
C PRO A 89 -27.23 -27.78 36.83
N GLN A 90 -27.91 -26.63 36.82
CA GLN A 90 -29.35 -26.53 37.04
C GLN A 90 -30.01 -25.81 35.86
N SER A 91 -31.20 -26.26 35.50
CA SER A 91 -32.03 -25.69 34.44
C SER A 91 -33.49 -26.14 34.65
N PRO A 92 -34.48 -25.54 33.95
CA PRO A 92 -34.42 -24.32 33.13
C PRO A 92 -35.38 -23.23 33.62
N GLU A 93 -35.24 -22.00 33.12
CA GLU A 93 -36.41 -21.20 32.77
C GLU A 93 -36.11 -20.25 31.60
N SER A 94 -37.15 -19.87 30.84
CA SER A 94 -37.00 -19.41 29.46
C SER A 94 -37.02 -17.90 29.27
N ALA A 95 -35.90 -17.33 28.81
CA ALA A 95 -35.84 -16.00 28.21
C ALA A 95 -35.09 -16.08 26.87
N VAL A 96 -35.81 -15.90 25.76
CA VAL A 96 -35.20 -15.90 24.41
C VAL A 96 -34.61 -14.52 24.13
N ALA A 97 -33.34 -14.34 24.49
CA ALA A 97 -32.54 -13.23 23.99
C ALA A 97 -32.08 -13.51 22.54
N PRO A 98 -32.01 -12.49 21.66
CA PRO A 98 -31.49 -12.68 20.30
C PRO A 98 -29.96 -12.85 20.33
N SER A 99 -29.49 -14.08 20.11
CA SER A 99 -28.07 -14.43 20.06
C SER A 99 -27.42 -13.97 18.74
N ILE A 100 -27.10 -12.68 18.63
CA ILE A 100 -26.33 -12.10 17.51
C ILE A 100 -24.83 -12.23 17.81
N ASP A 101 -24.36 -13.47 17.95
CA ASP A 101 -22.92 -13.81 18.01
C ASP A 101 -22.75 -15.31 17.69
N ASN A 102 -23.19 -15.69 16.48
CA ASN A 102 -22.93 -17.00 15.89
C ASN A 102 -21.98 -16.77 14.70
N PRO A 103 -20.74 -17.26 14.70
CA PRO A 103 -19.73 -16.87 13.72
C PRO A 103 -20.19 -17.17 12.29
N GLN A 104 -20.11 -16.16 11.42
CA GLN A 104 -20.55 -16.31 10.04
C GLN A 104 -19.57 -17.23 9.30
N ARG A 105 -20.00 -18.49 9.10
CA ARG A 105 -19.32 -19.46 8.24
C ARG A 105 -18.95 -18.80 6.91
N PRO A 106 -17.72 -18.98 6.40
CA PRO A 106 -17.29 -18.30 5.18
C PRO A 106 -18.19 -18.66 3.99
N LEU A 107 -18.31 -17.71 3.05
CA LEU A 107 -19.09 -17.90 1.83
C LEU A 107 -18.41 -18.90 0.87
N ARG A 108 -17.08 -19.04 0.96
CA ARG A 108 -16.23 -20.02 0.27
C ARG A 108 -15.14 -20.49 1.21
N LEU A 109 -14.82 -21.78 1.25
CA LEU A 109 -13.64 -22.26 2.00
C LEU A 109 -12.40 -22.09 1.11
N LEU A 110 -11.32 -21.49 1.64
CA LEU A 110 -10.10 -21.30 0.84
C LEU A 110 -9.43 -22.64 0.50
N GLU A 111 -9.62 -23.68 1.32
CA GLU A 111 -9.13 -25.04 1.07
C GLU A 111 -9.76 -25.72 -0.16
N ASP A 112 -10.97 -25.30 -0.58
CA ASP A 112 -11.63 -25.80 -1.81
C ASP A 112 -11.05 -25.17 -3.09
N GLU A 113 -10.32 -24.06 -2.99
CA GLU A 113 -9.75 -23.36 -4.15
C GLU A 113 -8.49 -24.06 -4.68
N GLN A 114 -8.41 -24.18 -6.00
CA GLN A 114 -7.28 -24.87 -6.64
C GLN A 114 -5.99 -24.04 -6.52
N VAL A 115 -4.92 -24.70 -6.08
CA VAL A 115 -3.57 -24.10 -6.03
C VAL A 115 -3.10 -23.81 -7.46
N HIS A 116 -2.97 -22.53 -7.80
CA HIS A 116 -2.71 -22.07 -9.18
C HIS A 116 -1.22 -21.95 -9.53
N LEU A 117 -0.33 -22.22 -8.58
CA LEU A 117 1.14 -22.18 -8.76
C LEU A 117 1.63 -23.04 -9.94
N GLN A 118 2.59 -22.52 -10.70
CA GLN A 118 3.22 -23.15 -11.85
C GLN A 118 4.24 -24.22 -11.42
N LYS A 119 3.75 -25.40 -11.04
CA LYS A 119 4.55 -26.52 -10.50
C LYS A 119 5.54 -27.19 -11.48
N ASN A 120 5.52 -26.84 -12.76
CA ASN A 120 6.26 -27.57 -13.80
C ASN A 120 7.39 -26.74 -14.44
N GLY A 121 8.63 -27.02 -14.03
CA GLY A 121 9.83 -26.78 -14.83
C GLY A 121 10.62 -25.50 -14.55
N LEU A 122 10.03 -24.49 -13.92
CA LEU A 122 10.72 -23.25 -13.53
C LEU A 122 11.79 -23.49 -12.45
N LYS A 123 12.89 -22.74 -12.54
CA LYS A 123 13.98 -22.70 -11.55
C LYS A 123 14.47 -21.28 -11.34
N LEU A 124 15.12 -21.00 -10.20
CA LEU A 124 15.79 -19.72 -9.93
C LEU A 124 16.80 -19.32 -11.03
N THR A 125 17.51 -20.29 -11.60
CA THR A 125 18.46 -20.11 -12.71
C THR A 125 17.83 -19.56 -13.99
N ASP A 126 16.52 -19.72 -14.16
CA ASP A 126 15.78 -19.32 -15.35
C ASP A 126 15.42 -17.82 -15.30
N PHE A 127 15.79 -17.11 -14.24
CA PHE A 127 15.56 -15.69 -14.06
C PHE A 127 16.85 -14.87 -14.15
N GLU A 128 16.70 -13.62 -14.56
CA GLU A 128 17.75 -12.61 -14.64
C GLU A 128 17.32 -11.41 -13.78
N VAL A 129 18.11 -11.06 -12.77
CA VAL A 129 17.82 -9.89 -11.93
C VAL A 129 18.11 -8.61 -12.71
N ARG A 130 17.12 -7.71 -12.76
CA ARG A 130 17.14 -6.45 -13.54
C ARG A 130 17.29 -5.22 -12.63
N GLY A 131 16.83 -5.32 -11.38
CA GLY A 131 16.90 -4.26 -10.38
C GLY A 131 16.32 -4.70 -9.03
N VAL A 132 16.38 -3.83 -8.03
CA VAL A 132 15.61 -3.96 -6.79
C VAL A 132 14.37 -3.07 -6.89
N LEU A 133 13.25 -3.52 -6.35
CA LEU A 133 11.98 -2.78 -6.30
C LEU A 133 11.74 -2.19 -4.90
N GLY A 134 12.15 -2.91 -3.84
CA GLY A 134 12.07 -2.42 -2.47
C GLY A 134 12.75 -3.36 -1.47
N THR A 135 13.00 -2.87 -0.26
CA THR A 135 13.51 -3.63 0.89
C THR A 135 12.37 -3.87 1.88
N GLY A 136 12.43 -4.93 2.68
CA GLY A 136 11.49 -5.17 3.78
C GLY A 136 12.13 -5.98 4.90
N THR A 137 11.44 -6.11 6.03
CA THR A 137 11.97 -6.58 7.34
C THR A 137 12.72 -7.92 7.31
N PHE A 138 12.45 -8.80 6.34
CA PHE A 138 13.09 -10.12 6.20
C PHE A 138 13.93 -10.28 4.91
N GLY A 139 14.07 -9.25 4.08
CA GLY A 139 14.74 -9.36 2.79
C GLY A 139 14.41 -8.23 1.80
N ARG A 140 14.17 -8.57 0.52
CA ARG A 140 13.92 -7.56 -0.54
C ARG A 140 13.11 -8.11 -1.71
N VAL A 141 12.48 -7.21 -2.46
CA VAL A 141 11.76 -7.52 -3.69
C VAL A 141 12.62 -7.13 -4.89
N LEU A 142 12.91 -8.08 -5.78
CA LEU A 142 13.70 -7.86 -7.00
C LEU A 142 12.81 -7.78 -8.23
N LEU A 143 13.17 -6.92 -9.19
CA LEU A 143 12.66 -7.03 -10.55
C LEU A 143 13.46 -8.12 -11.27
N VAL A 144 12.76 -9.14 -11.78
CA VAL A 144 13.39 -10.24 -12.51
C VAL A 144 12.75 -10.45 -13.87
N ARG A 145 13.54 -10.90 -14.83
CA ARG A 145 13.11 -11.26 -16.18
C ARG A 145 13.28 -12.76 -16.42
N HIS A 146 12.25 -13.44 -16.91
CA HIS A 146 12.34 -14.85 -17.28
C HIS A 146 13.13 -15.03 -18.57
N ARG A 147 14.22 -15.80 -18.52
CA ARG A 147 15.14 -16.04 -19.63
C ARG A 147 14.41 -16.79 -20.75
N GLY A 148 14.56 -16.31 -21.98
CA GLY A 148 13.88 -16.88 -23.15
C GLY A 148 12.38 -16.54 -23.26
N SER A 149 11.77 -15.81 -22.31
CA SER A 149 10.41 -15.29 -22.51
C SER A 149 10.40 -14.18 -23.56
N THR A 150 9.79 -14.45 -24.71
CA THR A 150 9.46 -13.47 -25.75
C THR A 150 8.01 -12.98 -25.66
N GLY A 151 7.27 -13.41 -24.62
CA GLY A 151 5.87 -13.05 -24.40
C GLY A 151 5.67 -11.67 -23.77
N THR A 152 4.42 -11.21 -23.77
CA THR A 152 3.99 -9.95 -23.16
C THR A 152 4.22 -9.90 -21.64
N GLN A 153 4.24 -11.04 -20.96
CA GLN A 153 4.67 -11.15 -19.57
C GLN A 153 6.02 -11.88 -19.48
N SER A 154 7.08 -11.08 -19.46
CA SER A 154 8.47 -11.52 -19.31
C SER A 154 9.10 -11.07 -17.98
N HIS A 155 8.43 -10.19 -17.23
CA HIS A 155 8.94 -9.52 -16.04
C HIS A 155 8.06 -9.83 -14.82
N PHE A 156 8.70 -10.04 -13.67
CA PHE A 156 8.08 -10.49 -12.41
C PHE A 156 8.75 -9.79 -11.21
N ALA A 157 8.03 -9.71 -10.10
CA ALA A 157 8.57 -9.28 -8.82
C ALA A 157 8.94 -10.53 -8.00
N MET A 158 10.20 -10.67 -7.59
CA MET A 158 10.66 -11.80 -6.77
C MET A 158 10.89 -11.32 -5.34
N LYS A 159 9.97 -11.64 -4.41
CA LYS A 159 10.13 -11.39 -2.96
C LYS A 159 11.10 -12.46 -2.44
N VAL A 160 12.30 -12.03 -2.02
CA VAL A 160 13.36 -12.88 -1.47
C VAL A 160 13.42 -12.65 0.04
N LEU A 161 13.23 -13.71 0.83
CA LEU A 161 13.12 -13.63 2.29
C LEU A 161 14.14 -14.58 2.94
N ARG A 162 14.99 -14.06 3.82
CA ARG A 162 16.10 -14.80 4.41
C ARG A 162 15.63 -15.69 5.56
N LYS A 163 15.81 -17.01 5.42
CA LYS A 163 15.34 -18.04 6.37
C LYS A 163 15.78 -17.78 7.82
N THR A 164 17.02 -17.31 8.03
CA THR A 164 17.54 -17.01 9.37
C THR A 164 16.79 -15.87 10.06
N GLU A 165 16.38 -14.85 9.31
CA GLU A 165 15.71 -13.66 9.87
C GLU A 165 14.24 -13.94 10.18
N ILE A 166 13.56 -14.69 9.31
CA ILE A 166 12.19 -15.16 9.54
C ILE A 166 12.13 -15.97 10.84
N VAL A 167 13.07 -16.90 11.06
CA VAL A 167 13.15 -17.70 12.29
C VAL A 167 13.54 -16.84 13.50
N ARG A 168 14.54 -15.95 13.38
CA ARG A 168 14.97 -15.04 14.46
C ARG A 168 13.83 -14.16 14.97
N LEU A 169 13.00 -13.65 14.06
CA LEU A 169 11.86 -12.78 14.35
C LEU A 169 10.54 -13.55 14.56
N ARG A 170 10.58 -14.89 14.55
CA ARG A 170 9.43 -15.81 14.76
C ARG A 170 8.30 -15.69 13.71
N GLN A 171 8.58 -15.15 12.53
CA GLN A 171 7.58 -14.85 11.49
C GLN A 171 7.30 -16.04 10.53
N VAL A 172 7.69 -17.25 10.92
CA VAL A 172 7.59 -18.48 10.11
C VAL A 172 6.13 -18.80 9.74
N GLU A 173 5.20 -18.63 10.68
CA GLU A 173 3.78 -18.87 10.44
C GLU A 173 3.20 -17.84 9.48
N HIS A 174 3.54 -16.56 9.64
CA HIS A 174 3.10 -15.48 8.75
C HIS A 174 3.62 -15.65 7.31
N VAL A 175 4.89 -16.01 7.11
CA VAL A 175 5.45 -16.28 5.76
C VAL A 175 4.81 -17.51 5.10
N ASN A 176 4.53 -18.56 5.87
CA ASN A 176 3.81 -19.73 5.35
C ASN A 176 2.32 -19.44 5.08
N ALA A 177 1.68 -18.57 5.87
CA ALA A 177 0.30 -18.12 5.67
C ALA A 177 0.15 -17.20 4.45
N GLU A 178 1.05 -16.23 4.26
CA GLU A 178 1.13 -15.39 3.05
C GLU A 178 1.17 -16.27 1.80
N ARG A 179 2.10 -17.23 1.76
CA ARG A 179 2.23 -18.20 0.67
C ARG A 179 0.95 -19.03 0.49
N TYR A 180 0.38 -19.56 1.58
CA TYR A 180 -0.82 -20.38 1.53
C TYR A 180 -2.01 -19.62 0.93
N ILE A 181 -2.22 -18.37 1.34
CA ILE A 181 -3.26 -17.48 0.82
C ILE A 181 -3.00 -17.16 -0.65
N LEU A 182 -1.84 -16.58 -0.97
CA LEU A 182 -1.47 -16.15 -2.32
C LEU A 182 -1.46 -17.28 -3.36
N SER A 183 -1.21 -18.53 -2.94
CA SER A 183 -1.26 -19.71 -3.81
C SER A 183 -2.66 -20.11 -4.30
N ARG A 184 -3.72 -19.49 -3.75
CA ARG A 184 -5.14 -19.84 -3.95
C ARG A 184 -6.02 -18.65 -4.31
N VAL A 185 -5.73 -17.45 -3.77
CA VAL A 185 -6.44 -16.23 -4.19
C VAL A 185 -6.04 -15.85 -5.61
N HIS A 186 -7.04 -15.50 -6.42
CA HIS A 186 -6.86 -14.97 -7.77
C HIS A 186 -8.00 -13.98 -8.07
N HIS A 187 -7.65 -12.70 -8.17
CA HIS A 187 -8.59 -11.58 -8.33
C HIS A 187 -7.91 -10.44 -9.12
N PRO A 188 -8.61 -9.74 -10.03
CA PRO A 188 -8.03 -8.70 -10.88
C PRO A 188 -7.34 -7.55 -10.13
N PHE A 189 -7.64 -7.35 -8.84
CA PHE A 189 -7.05 -6.30 -7.98
C PHE A 189 -6.18 -6.82 -6.84
N VAL A 190 -5.76 -8.09 -6.88
CA VAL A 190 -4.76 -8.69 -5.96
C VAL A 190 -3.53 -9.09 -6.77
N VAL A 191 -2.32 -9.06 -6.20
CA VAL A 191 -1.12 -9.60 -6.88
C VAL A 191 -1.17 -11.13 -7.00
N ASP A 192 -0.85 -11.65 -8.19
CA ASP A 192 -0.77 -13.09 -8.43
C ASP A 192 0.59 -13.65 -7.98
N LEU A 193 0.59 -14.84 -7.37
CA LEU A 193 1.79 -15.63 -7.06
C LEU A 193 1.92 -16.75 -8.09
N PHE A 194 2.96 -16.72 -8.92
CA PHE A 194 3.17 -17.67 -10.01
C PHE A 194 3.93 -18.92 -9.56
N ALA A 195 4.93 -18.77 -8.69
CA ALA A 195 5.75 -19.88 -8.22
C ALA A 195 6.40 -19.54 -6.87
N THR A 196 6.84 -20.59 -6.17
CA THR A 196 7.75 -20.50 -5.03
C THR A 196 9.03 -21.26 -5.33
N PHE A 197 10.10 -20.87 -4.66
CA PHE A 197 11.37 -21.60 -4.65
C PHE A 197 12.03 -21.45 -3.28
N GLN A 198 13.09 -22.22 -3.04
CA GLN A 198 14.00 -22.02 -1.92
C GLN A 198 15.44 -22.42 -2.29
N ASP A 199 16.40 -21.82 -1.57
CA ASP A 199 17.82 -22.19 -1.58
C ASP A 199 18.27 -22.49 -0.13
N SER A 200 19.56 -22.67 0.13
CA SER A 200 20.12 -22.90 1.48
C SER A 200 19.98 -21.74 2.48
N LEU A 201 19.70 -20.51 2.04
CA LEU A 201 19.65 -19.27 2.84
C LEU A 201 18.27 -18.59 2.85
N ASN A 202 17.46 -18.78 1.81
CA ASN A 202 16.30 -17.96 1.45
C ASN A 202 15.09 -18.80 1.03
N VAL A 203 13.91 -18.18 1.11
CA VAL A 203 12.70 -18.57 0.38
C VAL A 203 12.32 -17.47 -0.60
N TYR A 204 11.68 -17.86 -1.70
CA TYR A 204 11.35 -16.99 -2.83
C TYR A 204 9.87 -17.08 -3.18
N MET A 205 9.25 -15.93 -3.46
CA MET A 205 7.92 -15.84 -4.07
C MET A 205 8.03 -15.08 -5.40
N LEU A 206 7.63 -15.72 -6.50
CA LEU A 206 7.60 -15.13 -7.84
C LEU A 206 6.21 -14.55 -8.13
N MET A 207 6.08 -13.23 -8.10
CA MET A 207 4.82 -12.50 -8.06
C MET A 207 4.61 -11.58 -9.28
N SER A 208 3.38 -11.13 -9.49
CA SER A 208 3.03 -10.11 -10.49
C SER A 208 3.84 -8.82 -10.29
N TYR A 209 4.62 -8.44 -11.30
CA TYR A 209 5.27 -7.13 -11.34
C TYR A 209 4.25 -6.04 -11.69
N VAL A 210 4.20 -4.99 -10.87
CA VAL A 210 3.22 -3.89 -10.99
C VAL A 210 3.98 -2.57 -11.20
N PRO A 211 4.19 -2.12 -12.46
CA PRO A 211 5.24 -1.16 -12.81
C PRO A 211 4.96 0.30 -12.46
N GLY A 212 3.74 0.67 -12.10
CA GLY A 212 3.34 2.07 -11.87
C GLY A 212 3.67 2.63 -10.48
N GLY A 213 4.24 1.83 -9.57
CA GLY A 213 4.57 2.23 -8.20
C GLY A 213 3.36 2.38 -7.27
N GLU A 214 3.61 2.85 -6.05
CA GLU A 214 2.62 2.93 -4.97
C GLU A 214 1.57 4.04 -5.18
N LEU A 215 0.35 3.79 -4.72
CA LEU A 215 -0.70 4.80 -4.58
C LEU A 215 -0.26 5.94 -3.65
N PHE A 216 0.53 5.65 -2.61
CA PHE A 216 1.21 6.64 -1.77
C PHE A 216 1.92 7.70 -2.62
N THR A 217 2.86 7.27 -3.45
CA THR A 217 3.66 8.15 -4.30
C THR A 217 2.79 8.99 -5.25
N HIS A 218 1.70 8.44 -5.80
CA HIS A 218 0.75 9.21 -6.62
C HIS A 218 -0.08 10.22 -5.82
N LEU A 219 -0.53 9.86 -4.61
CA LEU A 219 -1.29 10.73 -3.73
C LEU A 219 -0.43 11.91 -3.23
N ARG A 220 0.80 11.62 -2.79
CA ARG A 220 1.77 12.64 -2.32
C ARG A 220 2.09 13.65 -3.45
N ARG A 221 2.25 13.17 -4.70
CA ARG A 221 2.43 14.00 -5.91
C ARG A 221 1.18 14.85 -6.25
N ALA A 222 -0.02 14.33 -6.03
CA ALA A 222 -1.28 15.06 -6.25
C ALA A 222 -1.66 16.01 -5.09
N HIS A 223 -0.98 15.88 -3.94
CA HIS A 223 -1.36 16.37 -2.61
C HIS A 223 -2.67 15.79 -2.07
N ARG A 224 -3.71 15.64 -2.89
CA ARG A 224 -4.95 14.91 -2.63
C ARG A 224 -5.66 14.58 -3.94
N PHE A 225 -6.48 13.54 -3.94
CA PHE A 225 -7.32 13.16 -5.07
C PHE A 225 -8.67 13.91 -5.09
N THR A 226 -9.31 13.96 -6.26
CA THR A 226 -10.70 14.42 -6.37
C THR A 226 -11.65 13.28 -5.97
N PRO A 227 -12.91 13.57 -5.58
CA PRO A 227 -13.87 12.52 -5.20
C PRO A 227 -14.06 11.43 -6.26
N ASP A 228 -13.91 11.74 -7.54
CA ASP A 228 -14.06 10.76 -8.63
C ASP A 228 -12.82 9.85 -8.77
N VAL A 229 -11.62 10.39 -8.57
CA VAL A 229 -10.37 9.61 -8.50
C VAL A 229 -10.37 8.72 -7.27
N THR A 230 -10.75 9.26 -6.11
CA THR A 230 -10.97 8.49 -4.88
C THR A 230 -12.00 7.38 -5.10
N ARG A 231 -13.12 7.64 -5.79
CA ARG A 231 -14.18 6.66 -6.01
C ARG A 231 -13.71 5.46 -6.81
N PHE A 232 -12.89 5.68 -7.85
CA PHE A 232 -12.31 4.58 -8.63
C PHE A 232 -11.43 3.68 -7.75
N TYR A 233 -10.43 4.24 -7.06
CA TYR A 233 -9.51 3.43 -6.26
C TYR A 233 -10.20 2.78 -5.06
N LEU A 234 -11.05 3.50 -4.34
CA LEU A 234 -11.80 2.95 -3.22
C LEU A 234 -12.73 1.81 -3.67
N ALA A 235 -13.38 1.91 -4.83
CA ALA A 235 -14.19 0.83 -5.39
C ALA A 235 -13.34 -0.41 -5.77
N THR A 236 -12.13 -0.23 -6.34
CA THR A 236 -11.22 -1.38 -6.59
C THR A 236 -10.77 -2.06 -5.30
N ILE A 237 -10.52 -1.31 -4.23
CA ILE A 237 -10.15 -1.84 -2.91
C ILE A 237 -11.31 -2.59 -2.27
N ILE A 238 -12.53 -2.03 -2.33
CA ILE A 238 -13.74 -2.68 -1.83
C ILE A 238 -14.00 -4.03 -2.53
N LEU A 239 -13.77 -4.11 -3.85
CA LEU A 239 -13.90 -5.37 -4.59
C LEU A 239 -12.83 -6.40 -4.15
N ALA A 240 -11.58 -5.99 -3.98
CA ALA A 240 -10.51 -6.87 -3.48
C ALA A 240 -10.81 -7.38 -2.06
N LEU A 241 -11.20 -6.50 -1.13
CA LEU A 241 -11.56 -6.86 0.24
C LEU A 241 -12.81 -7.75 0.28
N LYS A 242 -13.88 -7.42 -0.46
CA LYS A 242 -15.10 -8.24 -0.58
C LYS A 242 -14.76 -9.66 -1.05
N TYR A 243 -13.83 -9.81 -2.00
CA TYR A 243 -13.35 -11.10 -2.45
C TYR A 243 -12.61 -11.87 -1.34
N LEU A 244 -11.61 -11.26 -0.68
CA LEU A 244 -10.86 -11.88 0.43
C LEU A 244 -11.78 -12.26 1.61
N HIS A 245 -12.69 -11.36 1.98
CA HIS A 245 -13.66 -11.55 3.07
C HIS A 245 -14.66 -12.68 2.81
N SER A 246 -14.86 -13.09 1.54
CA SER A 246 -15.68 -14.26 1.21
C SER A 246 -15.04 -15.58 1.70
N PHE A 247 -13.71 -15.60 1.86
CA PHE A 247 -12.89 -16.72 2.34
C PHE A 247 -12.53 -16.64 3.83
N ASN A 248 -13.14 -15.72 4.58
CA ASN A 248 -12.70 -15.35 5.95
C ASN A 248 -11.23 -14.85 6.04
N ILE A 249 -10.60 -14.48 4.92
CA ILE A 249 -9.31 -13.77 4.93
C ILE A 249 -9.58 -12.32 5.33
N ILE A 250 -8.94 -11.86 6.41
CA ILE A 250 -8.78 -10.44 6.76
C ILE A 250 -7.37 -9.99 6.37
N TYR A 251 -7.23 -8.75 5.89
CA TYR A 251 -5.98 -8.29 5.27
C TYR A 251 -5.05 -7.55 6.24
N ARG A 252 -5.60 -6.72 7.13
CA ARG A 252 -4.96 -6.06 8.28
C ARG A 252 -3.88 -5.00 8.02
N ASP A 253 -3.29 -4.89 6.82
CA ASP A 253 -2.30 -3.83 6.50
C ASP A 253 -2.72 -2.93 5.32
N LEU A 254 -3.99 -2.50 5.28
CA LEU A 254 -4.47 -1.63 4.20
C LEU A 254 -3.94 -0.20 4.34
N LYS A 255 -2.83 0.07 3.66
CA LYS A 255 -2.14 1.37 3.61
C LYS A 255 -1.74 1.77 2.18
N PRO A 256 -1.57 3.08 1.84
CA PRO A 256 -1.27 3.57 0.48
C PRO A 256 -0.04 2.93 -0.21
N GLU A 257 0.88 2.40 0.58
CA GLU A 257 2.14 1.78 0.17
C GLU A 257 1.89 0.36 -0.38
N ASN A 258 1.00 -0.40 0.26
CA ASN A 258 0.62 -1.77 -0.13
C ASN A 258 -0.34 -1.83 -1.34
N LEU A 259 -0.52 -0.71 -2.05
CA LEU A 259 -1.48 -0.52 -3.14
C LEU A 259 -0.73 -0.04 -4.39
N LEU A 260 -0.36 -0.96 -5.27
CA LEU A 260 0.44 -0.66 -6.46
C LEU A 260 -0.46 -0.40 -7.68
N LEU A 261 -0.07 0.50 -8.59
CA LEU A 261 -0.78 0.75 -9.85
C LEU A 261 -0.14 0.00 -11.03
N ASP A 262 -0.92 -0.75 -11.80
CA ASP A 262 -0.43 -1.41 -13.02
C ASP A 262 -0.30 -0.45 -14.21
N SER A 263 0.25 -0.91 -15.33
CA SER A 263 0.47 -0.07 -16.53
C SER A 263 -0.82 0.44 -17.21
N ARG A 264 -2.00 -0.07 -16.82
CA ARG A 264 -3.31 0.46 -17.21
C ARG A 264 -3.92 1.37 -16.13
N GLY A 265 -3.22 1.61 -15.02
CA GLY A 265 -3.68 2.43 -13.90
C GLY A 265 -4.57 1.73 -12.87
N TYR A 266 -4.75 0.41 -12.97
CA TYR A 266 -5.56 -0.34 -12.02
C TYR A 266 -4.76 -0.71 -10.79
N LEU A 267 -5.43 -0.69 -9.64
CA LEU A 267 -4.86 -1.05 -8.36
C LEU A 267 -4.64 -2.57 -8.25
N ARG A 268 -3.52 -2.96 -7.64
CA ARG A 268 -3.17 -4.30 -7.19
C ARG A 268 -2.77 -4.22 -5.72
N LEU A 269 -3.52 -4.88 -4.86
CA LEU A 269 -3.19 -5.13 -3.46
C LEU A 269 -1.98 -6.08 -3.40
N THR A 270 -0.89 -5.63 -2.78
CA THR A 270 0.34 -6.42 -2.57
C THR A 270 0.52 -6.80 -1.09
N ASP A 271 1.65 -7.40 -0.75
CA ASP A 271 2.11 -7.87 0.58
C ASP A 271 1.02 -8.45 1.51
N PHE A 272 1.03 -9.77 1.65
CA PHE A 272 0.03 -10.50 2.44
C PHE A 272 0.61 -10.99 3.78
N GLY A 273 1.73 -10.41 4.24
CA GLY A 273 2.42 -10.80 5.48
C GLY A 273 1.55 -10.77 6.74
N PHE A 274 0.55 -9.88 6.83
CA PHE A 274 -0.41 -9.87 7.95
C PHE A 274 -1.79 -10.43 7.59
N ALA A 275 -2.01 -10.91 6.36
CA ALA A 275 -3.27 -11.51 5.97
C ALA A 275 -3.50 -12.82 6.75
N LYS A 276 -4.71 -13.01 7.29
CA LYS A 276 -5.03 -14.14 8.18
C LYS A 276 -6.44 -14.65 7.90
N ILE A 277 -6.63 -15.97 7.92
CA ILE A 277 -7.96 -16.59 7.88
C ILE A 277 -8.52 -16.58 9.32
N VAL A 278 -9.70 -16.00 9.52
CA VAL A 278 -10.31 -15.78 10.85
C VAL A 278 -11.82 -16.01 10.80
N ASP A 279 -12.30 -17.04 11.50
CA ASP A 279 -13.73 -17.41 11.52
C ASP A 279 -14.60 -16.62 12.50
N ASP A 280 -14.00 -16.05 13.55
CA ASP A 280 -14.61 -15.08 14.46
C ASP A 280 -13.66 -13.89 14.66
N ARG A 281 -12.68 -14.03 15.56
CA ARG A 281 -11.77 -12.96 15.96
C ARG A 281 -10.32 -13.43 16.10
N THR A 282 -9.40 -12.48 15.98
CA THR A 282 -7.98 -12.63 16.32
C THR A 282 -7.53 -11.47 17.22
N TRP A 283 -6.45 -11.66 17.99
CA TRP A 283 -5.99 -10.71 19.02
C TRP A 283 -4.56 -10.17 18.80
N THR A 284 -3.80 -10.70 17.83
CA THR A 284 -2.49 -10.14 17.43
C THR A 284 -2.63 -8.67 17.03
N LEU A 285 -2.02 -7.75 17.78
CA LEU A 285 -1.91 -6.34 17.41
C LEU A 285 -0.93 -6.24 16.23
N CYS A 286 -1.41 -5.87 15.04
CA CYS A 286 -0.53 -5.68 13.88
C CYS A 286 -1.04 -4.63 12.88
N GLY A 287 -0.11 -4.11 12.08
CA GLY A 287 -0.34 -3.13 11.02
C GLY A 287 0.23 -1.74 11.35
N THR A 288 0.12 -0.81 10.39
CA THR A 288 0.57 0.59 10.56
C THR A 288 -0.36 1.41 11.49
N PRO A 289 0.16 2.18 12.47
CA PRO A 289 -0.63 2.82 13.55
C PRO A 289 -1.85 3.65 13.12
N GLU A 290 -1.73 4.48 12.09
CA GLU A 290 -2.78 5.39 11.60
C GLU A 290 -4.00 4.65 11.04
N TYR A 291 -3.82 3.40 10.64
CA TYR A 291 -4.81 2.56 10.00
C TYR A 291 -5.48 1.58 10.98
N LEU A 292 -5.01 1.48 12.22
CA LEU A 292 -5.57 0.57 13.22
C LEU A 292 -6.99 0.98 13.65
N ALA A 293 -7.86 -0.02 13.78
CA ALA A 293 -9.21 0.16 14.30
C ALA A 293 -9.22 0.26 15.84
N PRO A 294 -10.19 0.98 16.47
CA PRO A 294 -10.27 1.12 17.92
C PRO A 294 -10.24 -0.22 18.67
N GLU A 295 -10.94 -1.24 18.15
CA GLU A 295 -10.95 -2.58 18.74
C GLU A 295 -9.60 -3.31 18.72
N ILE A 296 -8.69 -2.96 17.81
CA ILE A 296 -7.34 -3.53 17.75
C ILE A 296 -6.50 -2.93 18.88
N ILE A 297 -6.54 -1.60 19.00
CA ILE A 297 -5.85 -0.83 20.04
C ILE A 297 -6.34 -1.26 21.44
N GLN A 298 -7.64 -1.51 21.58
CA GLN A 298 -8.27 -1.98 22.82
C GLN A 298 -8.05 -3.49 23.11
N SER A 299 -7.43 -4.24 22.20
CA SER A 299 -7.29 -5.71 22.27
C SER A 299 -8.64 -6.47 22.37
N ASP A 300 -9.69 -5.89 21.79
CA ASP A 300 -11.10 -6.24 21.95
C ASP A 300 -11.56 -7.40 21.02
N GLY A 301 -10.60 -8.06 20.37
CA GLY A 301 -10.78 -9.03 19.28
C GLY A 301 -11.23 -8.36 17.98
N HIS A 302 -10.55 -8.65 16.86
CA HIS A 302 -10.89 -8.07 15.55
C HIS A 302 -11.05 -9.11 14.45
N GLY A 303 -11.78 -8.69 13.41
CA GLY A 303 -12.07 -9.43 12.19
C GLY A 303 -12.31 -8.45 11.03
N LYS A 304 -13.18 -8.82 10.09
CA LYS A 304 -13.46 -8.09 8.84
C LYS A 304 -13.76 -6.59 9.01
N ALA A 305 -14.37 -6.20 10.13
CA ALA A 305 -14.64 -4.80 10.49
C ALA A 305 -13.40 -3.89 10.53
N ALA A 306 -12.20 -4.43 10.78
CA ALA A 306 -10.96 -3.67 10.82
C ALA A 306 -10.51 -3.21 9.43
N ASP A 307 -10.59 -4.08 8.42
CA ASP A 307 -10.26 -3.71 7.03
C ASP A 307 -11.20 -2.59 6.54
N TRP A 308 -12.48 -2.61 6.94
CA TRP A 308 -13.43 -1.54 6.62
C TRP A 308 -13.15 -0.22 7.35
N TRP A 309 -12.60 -0.25 8.56
CA TRP A 309 -12.09 0.95 9.23
C TRP A 309 -10.90 1.55 8.48
N ALA A 310 -9.90 0.73 8.14
CA ALA A 310 -8.74 1.16 7.34
C ALA A 310 -9.17 1.71 5.97
N CYS A 311 -10.22 1.13 5.36
CA CYS A 311 -10.85 1.64 4.14
C CYS A 311 -11.42 3.06 4.31
N GLY A 312 -11.93 3.39 5.51
CA GLY A 312 -12.35 4.74 5.90
C GLY A 312 -11.19 5.72 6.12
N VAL A 313 -10.12 5.26 6.77
CA VAL A 313 -8.86 6.03 6.95
C VAL A 313 -8.30 6.42 5.58
N LEU A 314 -8.18 5.44 4.69
CA LEU A 314 -7.68 5.60 3.32
C LEU A 314 -8.60 6.47 2.45
N CYS A 315 -9.93 6.35 2.60
CA CYS A 315 -10.89 7.22 1.93
C CYS A 315 -10.71 8.70 2.34
N TYR A 316 -10.56 8.97 3.64
CA TYR A 316 -10.27 10.31 4.14
C TYR A 316 -8.92 10.80 3.61
N GLU A 317 -7.86 9.99 3.72
CA GLU A 317 -6.52 10.39 3.29
C GLU A 317 -6.49 10.74 1.79
N MET A 318 -7.10 9.92 0.93
CA MET A 318 -7.21 10.24 -0.50
C MET A 318 -7.93 11.58 -0.76
N LEU A 319 -8.96 11.92 0.02
CA LEU A 319 -9.76 13.16 -0.16
C LEU A 319 -9.12 14.41 0.46
N VAL A 320 -8.22 14.25 1.44
CA VAL A 320 -7.70 15.34 2.29
C VAL A 320 -6.19 15.56 2.11
N GLY A 321 -5.43 14.50 1.87
CA GLY A 321 -3.98 14.52 1.69
C GLY A 321 -3.17 14.05 2.92
N TYR A 322 -3.83 13.68 4.01
CA TYR A 322 -3.23 13.15 5.23
C TYR A 322 -4.27 12.28 5.97
N PRO A 323 -3.88 11.32 6.82
CA PRO A 323 -4.82 10.45 7.54
C PRO A 323 -5.64 11.24 8.58
N PRO A 324 -6.83 10.75 8.97
CA PRO A 324 -7.71 11.44 9.92
C PRO A 324 -7.12 11.53 11.34
N PHE A 325 -6.22 10.62 11.69
CA PHE A 325 -5.50 10.56 12.96
C PHE A 325 -4.00 10.43 12.67
N PHE A 326 -3.19 11.31 13.25
CA PHE A 326 -1.71 11.32 13.14
C PHE A 326 -1.11 12.02 14.36
N ASP A 327 0.12 11.68 14.73
CA ASP A 327 0.90 12.27 15.82
C ASP A 327 2.40 12.03 15.60
N GLU A 328 3.27 12.60 16.44
CA GLU A 328 4.70 12.27 16.45
C GLU A 328 4.99 10.93 17.15
N SER A 329 4.00 10.35 17.85
CA SER A 329 4.13 9.09 18.59
C SER A 329 2.98 8.11 18.29
N PRO A 330 3.23 6.80 18.16
CA PRO A 330 2.16 5.80 18.01
C PRO A 330 1.12 5.84 19.13
N TYR A 331 1.53 6.13 20.37
CA TYR A 331 0.62 6.30 21.49
C TYR A 331 -0.32 7.51 21.33
N GLY A 332 0.18 8.65 20.82
CA GLY A 332 -0.64 9.81 20.48
C GLY A 332 -1.57 9.59 19.28
N ILE A 333 -1.18 8.73 18.33
CA ILE A 333 -2.08 8.23 17.27
C ILE A 333 -3.22 7.43 17.90
N TYR A 334 -2.91 6.48 18.79
CA TYR A 334 -3.91 5.65 19.47
C TYR A 334 -4.89 6.49 20.30
N GLU A 335 -4.40 7.46 21.08
CA GLU A 335 -5.26 8.37 21.84
C GLU A 335 -6.23 9.14 20.92
N LYS A 336 -5.77 9.60 19.74
CA LYS A 336 -6.63 10.31 18.77
C LYS A 336 -7.67 9.39 18.12
N ILE A 337 -7.30 8.15 17.80
CA ILE A 337 -8.23 7.12 17.29
C ILE A 337 -9.32 6.83 18.31
N LEU A 338 -8.96 6.58 19.57
CA LEU A 338 -9.91 6.28 20.66
C LEU A 338 -10.82 7.47 21.01
N ASN A 339 -10.31 8.70 20.90
CA ASN A 339 -11.12 9.93 21.04
C ASN A 339 -12.02 10.21 19.82
N GLY A 340 -11.78 9.57 18.65
CA GLY A 340 -12.63 9.66 17.46
C GLY A 340 -12.76 11.06 16.81
N HIS A 341 -11.93 12.03 17.20
CA HIS A 341 -12.08 13.42 16.74
C HIS A 341 -11.46 13.66 15.35
N ILE A 342 -12.26 13.39 14.31
CA ILE A 342 -11.88 13.65 12.92
C ILE A 342 -12.04 15.16 12.60
N HIS A 343 -10.99 15.80 12.11
CA HIS A 343 -11.07 17.14 11.52
C HIS A 343 -11.79 17.10 10.16
N TRP A 344 -12.68 18.06 9.90
CA TRP A 344 -13.49 18.06 8.67
C TRP A 344 -13.26 19.31 7.81
N PRO A 345 -12.48 19.23 6.71
CA PRO A 345 -12.27 20.36 5.81
C PRO A 345 -13.57 21.00 5.32
N LYS A 346 -13.62 22.34 5.33
CA LYS A 346 -14.79 23.11 4.85
C LYS A 346 -15.12 22.84 3.38
N SER A 347 -14.14 22.43 2.58
CA SER A 347 -14.26 22.13 1.15
C SER A 347 -14.68 20.68 0.82
N MET A 348 -14.69 19.76 1.78
CA MET A 348 -15.16 18.39 1.56
C MET A 348 -16.70 18.37 1.56
N ASP A 349 -17.30 17.67 0.60
CA ASP A 349 -18.74 17.62 0.39
C ASP A 349 -19.50 16.75 1.42
N PRO A 350 -20.84 16.87 1.52
CA PRO A 350 -21.64 16.11 2.49
C PRO A 350 -21.66 14.59 2.28
N LEU A 351 -21.57 14.10 1.04
CA LEU A 351 -21.64 12.65 0.77
C LEU A 351 -20.32 11.97 1.13
N SER A 352 -19.18 12.60 0.82
CA SER A 352 -17.86 12.14 1.27
C SER A 352 -17.77 12.12 2.80
N LYS A 353 -18.29 13.17 3.47
CA LYS A 353 -18.41 13.21 4.94
C LYS A 353 -19.30 12.10 5.49
N SER A 354 -20.39 11.76 4.80
CA SER A 354 -21.26 10.64 5.18
C SER A 354 -20.54 9.30 5.06
N LEU A 355 -19.86 9.04 3.94
CA LEU A 355 -19.14 7.79 3.71
C LEU A 355 -18.03 7.55 4.74
N VAL A 356 -17.16 8.55 4.93
CA VAL A 356 -16.03 8.42 5.88
C VAL A 356 -16.54 8.21 7.31
N LYS A 357 -17.62 8.89 7.73
CA LYS A 357 -18.23 8.66 9.05
C LYS A 357 -18.85 7.27 9.22
N ALA A 358 -19.36 6.68 8.14
CA ALA A 358 -19.95 5.34 8.18
C ALA A 358 -18.88 4.24 8.29
N PHE A 359 -17.72 4.41 7.63
CA PHE A 359 -16.56 3.53 7.82
C PHE A 359 -15.83 3.77 9.15
N LEU A 360 -15.62 5.03 9.55
CA LEU A 360 -14.95 5.41 10.80
C LEU A 360 -15.94 5.49 11.98
N ASN A 361 -16.83 4.52 12.06
CA ASN A 361 -17.71 4.35 13.22
C ASN A 361 -17.00 3.46 14.26
N PRO A 362 -16.76 3.94 15.50
CA PRO A 362 -16.15 3.10 16.54
C PRO A 362 -16.97 1.85 16.86
N ASP A 363 -18.30 1.94 16.81
CA ASP A 363 -19.17 0.77 16.98
C ASP A 363 -19.10 -0.14 15.75
N ARG A 364 -18.41 -1.27 15.90
CA ARG A 364 -18.29 -2.36 14.92
C ARG A 364 -19.64 -2.81 14.35
N THR A 365 -20.71 -2.82 15.13
CA THR A 365 -22.05 -3.27 14.70
C THR A 365 -22.76 -2.27 13.80
N GLN A 366 -22.37 -0.99 13.89
CA GLN A 366 -22.91 0.13 13.12
C GLN A 366 -21.90 0.64 12.07
N ARG A 367 -20.83 -0.13 11.80
CA ARG A 367 -19.77 0.21 10.84
C ARG A 367 -20.12 -0.28 9.45
N LEU A 368 -20.02 0.59 8.45
CA LEU A 368 -20.26 0.27 7.04
C LEU A 368 -19.37 -0.91 6.60
N GLY A 369 -19.97 -1.92 5.95
CA GLY A 369 -19.29 -3.18 5.61
C GLY A 369 -19.46 -4.30 6.65
N ASN A 370 -19.90 -3.98 7.87
CA ASN A 370 -20.06 -4.93 8.99
C ASN A 370 -21.49 -4.92 9.60
N MET A 371 -22.44 -4.21 8.96
CA MET A 371 -23.87 -4.25 9.29
C MET A 371 -24.54 -5.49 8.66
N ILE A 372 -25.87 -5.59 8.71
CA ILE A 372 -26.64 -6.77 8.29
C ILE A 372 -26.47 -7.12 6.78
N GLY A 373 -26.29 -6.13 5.89
CA GLY A 373 -25.95 -6.37 4.49
C GLY A 373 -24.45 -6.60 4.24
N GLY A 374 -23.61 -6.45 5.26
CA GLY A 374 -22.17 -6.63 5.19
C GLY A 374 -21.53 -5.76 4.11
N PRO A 375 -20.71 -6.31 3.20
CA PRO A 375 -20.14 -5.55 2.09
C PRO A 375 -21.18 -4.92 1.15
N GLN A 376 -22.40 -5.47 1.06
CA GLN A 376 -23.43 -4.92 0.15
C GLN A 376 -23.89 -3.52 0.58
N ASP A 377 -23.91 -3.24 1.89
CA ASP A 377 -24.23 -1.91 2.42
C ASP A 377 -23.22 -0.84 1.94
N ILE A 378 -21.98 -1.24 1.61
CA ILE A 378 -20.98 -0.36 0.98
C ILE A 378 -21.36 -0.10 -0.49
N LEU A 379 -21.67 -1.16 -1.23
CA LEU A 379 -21.96 -1.11 -2.67
C LEU A 379 -23.18 -0.23 -2.98
N ASP A 380 -24.19 -0.27 -2.11
CA ASP A 380 -25.43 0.51 -2.22
C ASP A 380 -25.34 1.93 -1.60
N HIS A 381 -24.22 2.28 -0.94
CA HIS A 381 -24.07 3.60 -0.34
C HIS A 381 -24.03 4.71 -1.40
N SER A 382 -24.82 5.77 -1.19
CA SER A 382 -25.11 6.84 -2.18
C SER A 382 -23.89 7.54 -2.79
N TRP A 383 -22.71 7.46 -2.17
CA TRP A 383 -21.45 8.02 -2.70
C TRP A 383 -20.88 7.21 -3.88
N PHE A 384 -21.19 5.91 -3.98
CA PHE A 384 -20.84 5.03 -5.10
C PHE A 384 -21.90 5.01 -6.22
N ARG A 385 -22.94 5.84 -6.13
CA ARG A 385 -24.03 5.88 -7.12
C ARG A 385 -23.47 6.12 -8.54
N GLY A 386 -23.69 5.16 -9.42
CA GLY A 386 -23.21 5.20 -10.81
C GLY A 386 -21.89 4.46 -11.06
N VAL A 387 -21.31 3.81 -10.05
CA VAL A 387 -20.27 2.78 -10.25
C VAL A 387 -20.95 1.52 -10.79
N ASP A 388 -20.53 1.08 -11.98
CA ASP A 388 -20.78 -0.27 -12.47
C ASP A 388 -19.70 -1.18 -11.89
N TRP A 389 -20.06 -1.90 -10.83
CA TRP A 389 -19.13 -2.75 -10.07
C TRP A 389 -18.60 -3.92 -10.91
N ASP A 390 -19.43 -4.49 -11.78
CA ASP A 390 -19.05 -5.66 -12.58
C ASP A 390 -18.16 -5.22 -13.76
N ALA A 391 -18.44 -4.08 -14.40
CA ALA A 391 -17.57 -3.50 -15.42
C ALA A 391 -16.24 -2.97 -14.84
N LEU A 392 -16.24 -2.53 -13.57
CA LEU A 392 -15.00 -2.23 -12.86
C LEU A 392 -14.17 -3.51 -12.68
N GLU A 393 -14.76 -4.57 -12.12
CA GLU A 393 -14.08 -5.85 -11.88
C GLU A 393 -13.57 -6.51 -13.17
N ARG A 394 -14.35 -6.49 -14.26
CA ARG A 394 -13.91 -6.92 -15.60
C ARG A 394 -12.86 -6.02 -16.24
N ARG A 395 -12.49 -4.91 -15.59
CA ARG A 395 -11.48 -3.94 -16.05
C ARG A 395 -11.83 -3.27 -17.38
N GLU A 396 -13.10 -2.87 -17.50
CA GLU A 396 -13.67 -2.16 -18.66
C GLU A 396 -13.73 -0.63 -18.43
N ILE A 397 -13.81 -0.18 -17.18
CA ILE A 397 -13.79 1.26 -16.82
C ILE A 397 -12.35 1.78 -16.79
N ASN A 398 -12.03 2.77 -17.64
CA ASN A 398 -10.68 3.36 -17.71
C ASN A 398 -10.25 3.98 -16.36
N ALA A 399 -9.02 3.69 -15.93
CA ALA A 399 -8.46 4.24 -14.71
C ALA A 399 -8.14 5.74 -14.84
N PRO A 400 -8.27 6.53 -13.75
CA PRO A 400 -8.10 7.99 -13.80
C PRO A 400 -6.63 8.43 -13.81
N ILE A 401 -5.72 7.63 -13.25
CA ILE A 401 -4.26 7.85 -13.32
C ILE A 401 -3.67 6.68 -14.11
N VAL A 402 -3.07 6.97 -15.26
CA VAL A 402 -2.31 5.98 -16.05
C VAL A 402 -0.82 6.26 -15.83
N PRO A 403 -0.07 5.38 -15.15
CA PRO A 403 1.36 5.59 -14.88
C PRO A 403 2.18 5.69 -16.16
N MET A 404 3.14 6.62 -16.20
CA MET A 404 4.10 6.71 -17.30
C MET A 404 5.14 5.59 -17.18
N THR A 405 5.07 4.60 -18.05
CA THR A 405 6.04 3.49 -18.17
C THR A 405 6.61 3.42 -19.59
N SER A 406 7.94 3.47 -19.76
CA SER A 406 8.62 3.42 -21.07
C SER A 406 8.98 2.02 -21.56
N SER A 407 9.04 1.04 -20.66
CA SER A 407 9.58 -0.29 -20.93
C SER A 407 9.09 -1.30 -19.89
N GLY A 408 9.21 -2.60 -20.19
CA GLY A 408 8.93 -3.68 -19.22
C GLY A 408 9.92 -3.75 -18.05
N ASP A 409 11.07 -3.09 -18.18
CA ASP A 409 12.12 -2.93 -17.17
C ASP A 409 12.00 -1.61 -16.37
N ASP A 410 10.92 -0.83 -16.50
CA ASP A 410 10.88 0.57 -16.05
C ASP A 410 10.73 0.75 -14.52
N THR A 411 11.87 0.78 -13.83
CA THR A 411 11.95 0.99 -12.38
C THR A 411 11.82 2.45 -11.92
N ARG A 412 11.44 3.42 -12.77
CA ARG A 412 11.46 4.86 -12.41
C ARG A 412 10.58 5.27 -11.21
N HIS A 413 9.60 4.44 -10.84
CA HIS A 413 8.70 4.68 -9.71
C HIS A 413 9.15 3.97 -8.43
N PHE A 414 10.34 3.35 -8.44
CA PHE A 414 10.98 2.65 -7.33
C PHE A 414 12.32 3.31 -6.98
N LEU A 415 12.84 3.06 -5.78
CA LEU A 415 14.13 3.62 -5.35
C LEU A 415 15.30 2.89 -6.00
N ALA A 416 16.25 3.64 -6.57
CA ALA A 416 17.45 3.09 -7.19
C ALA A 416 18.43 2.57 -6.12
N GLN A 417 18.46 1.25 -5.92
CA GLN A 417 19.35 0.55 -4.99
C GLN A 417 20.39 -0.31 -5.73
N PRO A 418 21.56 -0.60 -5.13
CA PRO A 418 22.52 -1.55 -5.69
C PRO A 418 21.95 -2.98 -5.70
N LEU A 419 22.42 -3.81 -6.65
CA LEU A 419 22.07 -5.23 -6.68
C LEU A 419 22.73 -5.99 -5.51
N PRO A 420 22.06 -7.03 -4.94
CA PRO A 420 22.67 -7.90 -3.94
C PRO A 420 23.96 -8.58 -4.44
N PRO A 421 24.94 -8.83 -3.56
CA PRO A 421 26.10 -9.66 -3.89
C PRO A 421 25.66 -11.11 -4.18
N PRO A 422 26.31 -11.84 -5.11
CA PRO A 422 25.85 -13.17 -5.52
C PRO A 422 25.79 -14.21 -4.39
N ASP A 423 26.62 -14.05 -3.35
CA ASP A 423 26.70 -15.00 -2.23
C ASP A 423 25.52 -14.87 -1.24
N GLU A 424 24.71 -13.81 -1.32
CA GLU A 424 23.43 -13.71 -0.57
C GLU A 424 22.29 -14.51 -1.21
N MET A 425 22.41 -14.89 -2.49
CA MET A 425 21.32 -15.48 -3.29
C MET A 425 21.80 -16.66 -4.16
N PRO A 426 22.17 -17.79 -3.55
CA PRO A 426 22.43 -19.03 -4.28
C PRO A 426 21.18 -19.49 -5.07
N GLY A 427 21.38 -20.31 -6.09
CA GLY A 427 20.35 -20.68 -7.06
C GLY A 427 19.96 -19.57 -8.05
N LEU A 428 19.88 -18.30 -7.60
CA LEU A 428 19.45 -17.15 -8.41
C LEU A 428 20.60 -16.38 -9.06
N LEU A 429 21.59 -15.94 -8.26
CA LEU A 429 22.75 -15.17 -8.74
C LEU A 429 24.01 -16.01 -8.91
N ARG A 430 24.11 -17.13 -8.19
CA ARG A 430 25.22 -18.08 -8.22
C ARG A 430 24.65 -19.49 -8.23
N GLU A 431 25.25 -20.42 -8.97
CA GLU A 431 24.85 -21.83 -8.89
C GLU A 431 25.04 -22.36 -7.45
N GLU A 432 24.09 -23.15 -6.97
CA GLU A 432 24.11 -23.70 -5.62
C GLU A 432 24.91 -25.01 -5.57
N ALA A 433 25.78 -25.15 -4.57
CA ALA A 433 26.53 -26.39 -4.37
C ALA A 433 25.62 -27.47 -3.77
N PRO A 434 25.67 -28.74 -4.23
CA PRO A 434 24.86 -29.80 -3.65
C PRO A 434 25.14 -29.99 -2.16
N ALA A 435 24.08 -29.95 -1.34
CA ALA A 435 24.16 -30.14 0.11
C ALA A 435 24.88 -31.45 0.47
N THR A 436 25.79 -31.38 1.44
CA THR A 436 26.59 -32.52 1.87
C THR A 436 25.75 -33.55 2.63
N ILE A 437 26.28 -34.77 2.80
CA ILE A 437 25.58 -35.86 3.48
C ILE A 437 25.24 -35.53 4.95
N PHE A 438 25.96 -34.60 5.58
CA PHE A 438 25.71 -34.15 6.95
C PHE A 438 24.65 -33.03 7.05
N GLU A 439 24.37 -32.31 5.96
CA GLU A 439 23.36 -31.24 5.90
C GLU A 439 21.95 -31.76 5.54
N ARG A 440 21.78 -33.09 5.48
CA ARG A 440 20.51 -33.77 5.11
C ARG A 440 19.32 -33.51 6.03
N PHE A 441 19.51 -32.85 7.17
CA PHE A 441 18.42 -32.39 8.02
C PHE A 441 18.76 -31.03 8.63
N ASP A 442 18.44 -29.96 7.91
CA ASP A 442 18.42 -28.59 8.43
C ASP A 442 17.02 -28.27 9.02
N PRO A 443 16.90 -28.06 10.34
CA PRO A 443 15.64 -27.68 10.98
C PRO A 443 15.08 -26.32 10.52
N ILE A 444 15.92 -25.43 9.97
CA ILE A 444 15.47 -24.14 9.43
C ILE A 444 14.75 -24.37 8.10
N THR A 445 15.37 -25.05 7.14
CA THR A 445 14.77 -25.43 5.86
C THR A 445 13.52 -26.30 6.02
N TYR A 446 13.47 -27.18 7.03
CA TYR A 446 12.27 -28.00 7.29
C TYR A 446 11.00 -27.15 7.57
N GLN A 447 11.16 -25.93 8.11
CA GLN A 447 10.03 -25.01 8.36
C GLN A 447 9.45 -24.39 7.07
N PHE A 448 10.08 -24.62 5.93
CA PHE A 448 9.72 -24.07 4.62
C PHE A 448 9.60 -25.16 3.53
N LEU A 449 9.32 -26.42 3.89
CA LEU A 449 9.13 -27.55 2.94
C LEU A 449 8.11 -27.31 1.81
N GLU A 450 7.24 -26.33 2.00
CA GLU A 450 6.14 -25.94 1.13
C GLU A 450 6.51 -24.83 0.11
N PHE A 451 7.77 -24.39 0.07
CA PHE A 451 8.31 -23.41 -0.90
C PHE A 451 9.07 -24.07 -2.06
#